data_AF-A0A1B5KVD3-F1
#
_entry.id   AF-A0A1B5KVD3-F1
#
_cell.length_a   1.000
_cell.length_b   1.000
_cell.length_c   1.000
_cell.angle_alpha   90.00
_cell.angle_beta   90.00
_cell.angle_gamma   90.00
#
_symmetry.space_group_name_H-M   'P 1'
#
loop_
_entity.id
_entity.type
_entity.pdbx_description
1 polymer ?
#
loop_
_entity_poly.entity_id
_entity_poly.type
_entity_poly.pdbx_seq_one_letter_code
_entity_poly.pdbx_strand_id
1 'polypeptide(L)'
;MASQDGTASTQTSASAYHLKQLTQELSDDLTKVRDADDFKSDSVPFLVHALKQGVSQLSSESKALSAGNQVSGRMSGESPQGLLKRREADR
;
A
#
# COMPACT_ATOMS: atom_id res chain seq x y z
N MET A 1 -20.81 24.49 18.14
CA MET A 1 -19.57 23.84 18.63
C MET A 1 -19.43 22.52 17.89
N ALA A 2 -18.50 22.46 16.95
CA ALA A 2 -18.24 21.25 16.16
C ALA A 2 -17.26 20.36 16.91
N SER A 3 -17.72 19.17 17.31
CA SER A 3 -16.88 18.12 17.91
C SER A 3 -16.24 17.29 16.80
N GLN A 4 -15.09 17.72 16.28
CA GLN A 4 -14.34 16.98 15.25
C GLN A 4 -12.98 16.43 15.72
N ASP A 5 -12.54 16.70 16.95
CA ASP A 5 -11.23 16.23 17.46
C ASP A 5 -11.22 14.76 17.99
N GLY A 6 -12.38 14.10 18.11
CA GLY A 6 -12.48 12.78 18.75
C GLY A 6 -12.15 11.57 17.85
N THR A 7 -12.12 11.72 16.53
CA THR A 7 -12.08 10.57 15.60
C THR A 7 -10.67 10.11 15.25
N ALA A 8 -9.72 11.03 15.04
CA ALA A 8 -8.35 10.69 14.65
C ALA A 8 -7.52 10.02 15.77
N SER A 9 -7.70 10.48 17.01
CA SER A 9 -7.04 9.88 18.19
C SER A 9 -7.58 8.47 18.49
N THR A 10 -8.88 8.26 18.28
CA THR A 10 -9.54 6.95 18.42
C THR A 10 -9.18 5.98 17.30
N GLN A 11 -9.00 6.46 16.08
CA GLN A 11 -8.54 5.65 14.96
C GLN A 11 -7.09 5.17 15.17
N THR A 12 -6.21 6.04 15.65
CA THR A 12 -4.82 5.69 15.94
C THR A 12 -4.72 4.65 17.05
N SER A 13 -5.51 4.80 18.12
CA SER A 13 -5.54 3.83 19.22
C SER A 13 -6.18 2.50 18.80
N ALA A 14 -7.21 2.51 17.95
CA ALA A 14 -7.77 1.30 17.36
C ALA A 14 -6.75 0.57 16.47
N SER A 15 -6.05 1.29 15.58
CA SER A 15 -5.00 0.69 14.73
C SER A 15 -3.86 0.08 15.55
N ALA A 16 -3.41 0.76 16.61
CA ALA A 16 -2.38 0.23 17.50
C ALA A 16 -2.85 -1.03 18.24
N TYR A 17 -4.10 -1.05 18.70
CA TYR A 17 -4.69 -2.23 19.33
C TYR A 17 -4.80 -3.42 18.36
N HIS A 18 -5.31 -3.19 17.14
CA HIS A 18 -5.43 -4.23 16.12
C HIS A 18 -4.06 -4.79 15.71
N LEU A 19 -3.05 -3.94 15.53
CA LEU A 19 -1.71 -4.38 15.16
C LEU A 19 -1.05 -5.19 16.27
N LYS A 20 -1.25 -4.79 17.54
CA LYS A 20 -0.80 -5.57 18.70
C LYS A 20 -1.45 -6.96 18.71
N GLN A 21 -2.77 -7.02 18.52
CA GLN A 21 -3.52 -8.27 18.53
C GLN A 21 -3.05 -9.22 17.40
N LEU A 22 -2.95 -8.70 16.17
CA LEU A 22 -2.50 -9.48 15.02
C LEU A 22 -1.08 -10.01 15.20
N THR A 23 -0.19 -9.22 15.79
CA THR A 23 1.19 -9.66 16.06
C THR A 23 1.22 -10.77 17.12
N GLN A 24 0.32 -10.70 18.11
CA GLN A 24 0.19 -11.75 19.11
C GLN A 24 -0.31 -13.06 18.49
N GLU A 25 -1.36 -12.99 17.67
CA GLU A 25 -1.89 -14.17 16.96
C GLU A 25 -0.85 -14.79 16.02
N LEU A 26 -0.11 -13.95 15.27
CA LEU A 26 0.98 -14.42 14.43
C LEU A 26 2.08 -15.13 15.24
N SER A 27 2.44 -14.61 16.42
CA SER A 27 3.42 -15.26 17.30
C SER A 27 2.94 -16.64 17.78
N ASP A 28 1.66 -16.73 18.15
CA ASP A 28 1.05 -17.99 18.60
C ASP A 28 1.00 -19.00 17.45
N ASP A 29 0.63 -18.56 16.25
CA ASP A 29 0.59 -19.42 15.06
C ASP A 29 1.98 -19.91 14.64
N LEU A 30 3.02 -19.06 14.70
CA LEU A 30 4.40 -19.49 14.46
C LEU A 30 4.87 -20.51 15.49
N THR A 31 4.43 -20.38 16.74
CA THR A 31 4.72 -21.36 17.80
C THR A 31 4.07 -22.70 17.48
N LYS A 32 2.78 -22.72 17.08
CA LYS A 32 2.07 -23.93 16.66
C LYS A 32 2.73 -24.59 15.45
N VAL A 33 3.14 -23.80 14.46
CA VAL A 33 3.84 -24.31 13.26
C VAL A 33 5.16 -24.95 13.65
N ARG A 34 5.93 -24.34 14.56
CA ARG A 34 7.20 -24.89 15.06
C ARG A 34 6.99 -26.20 15.83
N ASP A 35 5.94 -26.28 16.64
CA ASP A 35 5.68 -27.42 17.52
C ASP A 35 4.93 -28.56 16.80
N ALA A 36 4.58 -28.40 15.52
CA ALA A 36 3.94 -29.44 14.72
C ALA A 36 4.91 -30.58 14.38
N ASP A 37 4.44 -31.83 14.44
CA ASP A 37 5.26 -33.04 14.22
C ASP A 37 5.97 -33.09 12.86
N ASP A 38 5.37 -32.49 11.83
CA ASP A 38 5.91 -32.44 10.46
C ASP A 38 6.85 -31.26 10.21
N PHE A 39 7.02 -30.34 11.17
CA PHE A 39 7.92 -29.21 11.02
C PHE A 39 9.37 -29.62 11.24
N LYS A 40 10.18 -29.52 10.18
CA LYS A 40 11.58 -29.95 10.17
C LYS A 40 12.48 -28.77 9.87
N SER A 41 13.78 -28.91 10.15
CA SER A 41 14.78 -27.87 9.83
C SER A 41 14.74 -27.44 8.37
N ASP A 42 14.44 -28.36 7.46
CA ASP A 42 14.34 -28.11 6.02
C ASP A 42 13.07 -27.32 5.63
N SER A 43 12.08 -27.20 6.53
CA SER A 43 10.86 -26.41 6.31
C SER A 43 11.07 -24.91 6.56
N VAL A 44 12.15 -24.52 7.27
CA VAL A 44 12.42 -23.12 7.64
C VAL A 44 12.57 -22.20 6.41
N PRO A 45 13.34 -22.56 5.36
CA PRO A 45 13.45 -21.72 4.16
C PRO A 45 12.10 -21.47 3.48
N PHE A 46 11.21 -22.48 3.47
CA PHE A 46 9.87 -22.36 2.90
C PHE A 46 9.00 -21.43 3.74
N LEU A 47 9.01 -21.58 5.08
CA LEU A 47 8.30 -20.68 5.99
C LEU A 47 8.76 -19.23 5.82
N VAL A 48 10.07 -19.00 5.76
CA VAL A 48 10.65 -17.66 5.52
C VAL A 48 10.20 -17.09 4.16
N HIS A 49 10.16 -17.93 3.12
CA HIS A 49 9.69 -17.50 1.80
C HIS A 49 8.21 -17.08 1.82
N ALA A 50 7.35 -17.89 2.42
CA ALA A 50 5.92 -17.60 2.53
C ALA A 50 5.65 -16.31 3.32
N LEU A 51 6.35 -16.09 4.44
CA LEU A 51 6.26 -14.86 5.22
C LEU A 51 6.66 -13.62 4.40
N LYS A 52 7.78 -13.70 3.66
CA LYS A 52 8.23 -12.61 2.77
C LYS A 52 7.24 -12.33 1.64
N GLN A 53 6.63 -13.37 1.08
CA GLN A 53 5.60 -13.22 0.05
C GLN A 53 4.36 -12.53 0.61
N GLY A 54 3.88 -12.92 1.80
CA GLY A 54 2.75 -12.28 2.47
C GLY A 54 2.96 -10.78 2.71
N VAL A 55 4.13 -10.38 3.21
CA VAL A 55 4.47 -8.96 3.42
C VAL A 55 4.44 -8.17 2.10
N SER A 56 4.91 -8.76 1.00
CA SER A 56 4.92 -8.11 -0.32
C SER A 56 3.51 -7.89 -0.87
N GLN A 57 2.56 -8.78 -0.55
CA GLN A 57 1.15 -8.65 -0.95
C GLN A 57 0.45 -7.49 -0.22
N LEU A 58 0.68 -7.33 1.09
CA LEU A 58 0.18 -6.19 1.87
C LEU A 58 0.67 -4.83 1.33
N SER A 59 1.91 -4.75 0.86
CA SER A 59 2.46 -3.53 0.24
C SER A 59 1.87 -3.23 -1.16
N SER A 60 1.33 -4.24 -1.84
CA SER A 60 0.79 -4.09 -3.19
C SER A 60 -0.66 -3.63 -3.16
N GLU A 61 -1.44 -4.15 -2.21
CA GLU A 61 -2.85 -3.78 -2.03
C GLU A 61 -3.03 -2.33 -1.53
N SER A 62 -2.12 -1.88 -0.67
CA SER A 62 -2.05 -0.48 -0.21
C SER A 62 -1.74 0.52 -1.33
N LYS A 63 -1.07 0.11 -2.41
CA LYS A 63 -0.78 0.95 -3.59
C LYS A 63 -2.00 1.13 -4.50
N ALA A 64 -2.86 0.11 -4.64
CA ALA A 64 -4.06 0.19 -5.47
C ALA A 64 -5.10 1.20 -4.92
N LEU A 65 -5.26 1.24 -3.59
CA LEU A 65 -6.15 2.20 -2.91
C LEU A 65 -5.66 3.66 -3.05
N SER A 66 -4.35 3.90 -3.09
CA SER A 66 -3.78 5.26 -3.25
C SER A 66 -3.83 5.77 -4.69
N ALA A 67 -3.76 4.88 -5.69
CA ALA A 67 -3.77 5.27 -7.10
C ALA A 67 -5.15 5.75 -7.60
N GLY A 68 -6.24 5.40 -6.90
CA GLY A 68 -7.61 5.80 -7.26
C GLY A 68 -7.97 7.26 -6.98
N ASN A 69 -7.15 8.02 -6.25
CA ASN A 69 -7.49 9.38 -5.80
C ASN A 69 -6.68 10.50 -6.49
N GLN A 70 -6.05 10.23 -7.65
CA GLN A 70 -5.16 11.18 -8.33
C GLN A 70 -5.67 11.70 -9.69
N VAL A 71 -6.93 11.44 -10.05
CA VAL A 71 -7.56 12.04 -11.25
C VAL A 71 -8.56 13.10 -10.84
N SER A 72 -8.07 14.19 -10.25
CA SER A 72 -8.81 15.45 -10.22
C SER A 72 -7.85 16.63 -10.08
N GLY A 73 -7.79 17.46 -11.13
CA GLY A 73 -7.28 18.82 -11.03
C GLY A 73 -5.88 19.08 -11.58
N ARG A 74 -5.77 19.19 -12.92
CA ARG A 74 -4.92 20.17 -13.65
C ARG A 74 -5.57 20.43 -15.03
N MET A 75 -6.65 21.21 -15.07
CA MET A 75 -6.67 22.65 -15.34
C MET A 75 -6.24 23.03 -16.76
N SER A 76 -7.26 23.43 -17.51
CA SER A 76 -7.24 24.37 -18.63
C SER A 76 -6.23 25.51 -18.46
N GLY A 77 -5.59 25.88 -19.56
CA GLY A 77 -4.73 27.05 -19.68
C GLY A 77 -4.28 27.19 -21.13
N GLU A 78 -5.01 28.00 -21.87
CA GLU A 78 -4.77 28.35 -23.27
C GLU A 78 -3.37 28.93 -23.50
N SER A 79 -2.79 28.67 -24.66
CA SER A 79 -2.04 29.68 -25.41
C SER A 79 -2.15 29.40 -26.91
N PRO A 80 -2.77 30.31 -27.69
CA PRO A 80 -2.68 30.30 -29.14
C PRO A 80 -1.28 30.77 -29.55
N GLN A 81 -0.98 30.80 -30.85
CA GLN A 81 0.24 31.35 -31.47
C GLN A 81 1.35 30.32 -31.77
N GLY A 82 1.05 29.37 -32.66
CA GLY A 82 2.05 28.85 -33.60
C GLY A 82 2.31 29.86 -34.72
N LEU A 83 2.97 30.97 -34.39
CA LEU A 83 3.39 32.02 -35.31
C LEU A 83 4.43 31.46 -36.30
N LEU A 84 4.07 31.48 -37.59
CA LEU A 84 4.91 31.61 -38.79
C LEU A 84 6.35 31.04 -38.72
N LYS A 85 6.63 30.02 -39.55
CA LYS A 85 7.76 29.99 -40.51
C LYS A 85 7.90 28.63 -41.19
N ARG A 86 7.71 28.62 -42.51
CA ARG A 86 8.64 28.11 -43.56
C ARG A 86 7.83 27.90 -44.83
N ARG A 87 7.82 28.90 -45.69
CA ARG A 87 8.74 29.08 -46.83
C ARG A 87 8.19 28.35 -48.04
N GLU A 88 7.48 29.15 -48.84
CA GLU A 88 7.31 29.04 -50.28
C GLU A 88 8.55 28.41 -50.96
N ALA A 89 8.35 27.24 -51.54
CA ALA A 89 9.12 26.58 -52.58
C ALA A 89 8.23 25.38 -52.96
N ASP A 90 7.63 25.31 -54.14
CA ASP A 90 8.33 25.18 -55.41
C ASP A 90 7.31 25.41 -56.54
N ARG A 91 7.68 26.29 -57.47
CA ARG A 91 7.25 26.48 -58.87
C ARG A 91 5.80 26.21 -59.30
#